data_AF-A0A6J6HBQ2-F1
#
_entry.id   AF-A0A6J6HBQ2-F1
#
_cell.length_a   1.000
_cell.length_b   1.000
_cell.length_c   1.000
_cell.angle_alpha   90.00
_cell.angle_beta   90.00
_cell.angle_gamma   90.00
#
_symmetry.space_group_name_H-M   'P 1'
#
loop_
_entity.id
_entity.type
_entity.pdbx_description
1 polymer ?
#
loop_
_entity_poly.entity_id
_entity_poly.type
_entity_poly.pdbx_seq_one_letter_code
_entity_poly.pdbx_strand_id
1 'polypeptide(L)'
;MTQVKIVYLSGYALLGKSAESVFGLIERAHRHGGLVAVDPGSTGYIEDYGVERYRELLKHVDVCFPNLEEAELLRLEGQLPLLVITDGERGATAQLGDGEELRASGLTVDSVDPTGAGDAFCGAFLAKFAELGAGLNDSAAIKVALNAGVAAGAKAVTTLGARPSL
;
A
#
# COMPACT_ATOMS: atom_id res chain seq x y z
N MET A 1 3.46 -20.12 18.03
CA MET A 1 3.68 -18.68 17.87
C MET A 1 2.99 -18.27 16.59
N THR A 2 2.06 -17.32 16.64
CA THR A 2 1.40 -16.77 15.44
C THR A 2 2.43 -15.99 14.63
N GLN A 3 2.80 -16.50 13.46
CA GLN A 3 3.73 -15.84 12.55
C GLN A 3 3.04 -14.62 11.94
N VAL A 4 3.50 -13.41 12.27
CA VAL A 4 3.03 -12.18 11.64
C VAL A 4 3.50 -12.21 10.19
N LYS A 5 2.56 -12.31 9.24
CA LYS A 5 2.89 -12.33 7.81
C LYS A 5 3.20 -10.93 7.27
N ILE A 6 2.43 -9.93 7.70
CA ILE A 6 2.51 -8.55 7.20
C ILE A 6 2.17 -7.57 8.34
N VAL A 7 2.96 -6.51 8.48
CA VAL A 7 2.67 -5.31 9.27
C VAL A 7 2.28 -4.19 8.32
N TYR A 8 1.08 -3.64 8.45
CA TYR A 8 0.63 -2.49 7.68
C TYR A 8 0.74 -1.22 8.50
N LEU A 9 1.36 -0.19 7.91
CA LEU A 9 1.51 1.14 8.48
C LEU A 9 0.77 2.14 7.60
N SER A 10 -0.26 2.79 8.16
CA SER A 10 -0.81 3.99 7.52
C SER A 10 0.13 5.16 7.76
N GLY A 11 0.32 6.03 6.77
CA GLY A 11 1.17 7.22 6.86
C GLY A 11 0.79 8.10 8.05
N TYR A 12 -0.50 8.18 8.37
CA TYR A 12 -1.00 8.89 9.55
C TYR A 12 -0.53 8.29 10.88
N ALA A 13 -0.23 6.98 10.94
CA ALA A 13 0.32 6.35 12.14
C ALA A 13 1.78 6.74 12.41
N LEU A 14 2.47 7.28 11.41
CA LEU A 14 3.82 7.84 11.53
C LEU A 14 3.79 9.24 12.16
N LEU A 15 2.61 9.88 12.25
CA LEU A 15 2.47 11.23 12.79
C LEU A 15 2.90 11.27 14.26
N GLY A 16 3.82 12.19 14.56
CA GLY A 16 4.36 12.38 15.90
C GLY A 16 5.25 11.23 16.40
N LYS A 17 5.67 10.30 15.53
CA LYS A 17 6.65 9.25 15.87
C LYS A 17 8.05 9.66 15.41
N SER A 18 9.06 9.31 16.19
CA SER A 18 10.45 9.45 15.74
C SER A 18 10.76 8.38 14.68
N ALA A 19 11.60 8.74 13.72
CA ALA A 19 12.08 7.79 12.70
C ALA A 19 12.68 6.51 13.35
N GLU A 20 13.41 6.66 14.45
CA GLU A 20 13.95 5.56 15.25
C GLU A 20 12.86 4.56 15.72
N SER A 21 11.71 5.06 16.18
CA SER A 21 10.62 4.19 16.62
C SER A 21 10.01 3.41 15.45
N VAL A 22 9.90 4.04 14.28
CA VAL A 22 9.38 3.39 13.08
C VAL A 22 10.38 2.34 12.57
N PHE A 23 11.67 2.68 12.52
CA PHE A 23 12.73 1.73 12.17
C PHE A 23 12.76 0.53 13.13
N GLY A 24 12.65 0.75 14.43
CA GLY A 24 12.58 -0.35 15.40
C GLY A 24 11.39 -1.28 15.20
N LEU A 25 10.25 -0.77 14.71
CA LEU A 25 9.10 -1.59 14.33
C LEU A 25 9.39 -2.41 13.06
N ILE A 26 9.97 -1.78 12.04
CA ILE A 26 10.34 -2.42 10.77
C ILE A 26 11.32 -3.58 11.03
N GLU A 27 12.41 -3.30 11.73
CA GLU A 27 13.43 -4.30 12.07
C GLU A 27 12.83 -5.48 12.86
N ARG A 28 11.90 -5.19 13.76
CA ARG A 28 11.22 -6.22 14.54
C ARG A 28 10.32 -7.09 13.66
N ALA A 29 9.59 -6.50 12.72
CA ALA A 29 8.76 -7.24 11.77
C ALA A 29 9.62 -8.19 10.94
N HIS A 30 10.70 -7.68 10.34
CA HIS A 30 11.64 -8.45 9.54
C HIS A 30 12.32 -9.57 10.32
N ARG A 31 12.72 -9.33 11.58
CA ARG A 31 13.30 -10.35 12.47
C ARG A 31 12.39 -11.55 12.69
N HIS A 32 11.08 -11.36 12.59
CA HIS A 32 10.08 -12.42 12.71
C HIS A 32 9.59 -12.95 11.35
N GLY A 33 10.23 -12.55 10.25
CA GLY A 33 9.90 -12.97 8.90
C GLY A 33 8.62 -12.35 8.35
N GLY A 34 8.15 -11.25 8.95
CA GLY A 34 7.00 -10.49 8.46
C GLY A 34 7.44 -9.39 7.49
N LEU A 35 6.60 -9.11 6.49
CA LEU A 35 6.78 -7.99 5.57
C LEU A 35 6.22 -6.70 6.17
N VAL A 36 6.72 -5.55 5.74
CA VAL A 36 6.20 -4.22 6.09
C VAL A 36 5.59 -3.57 4.85
N ALA A 37 4.31 -3.26 4.94
CA ALA A 37 3.54 -2.52 3.96
C ALA A 37 3.22 -1.12 4.49
N VAL A 38 3.30 -0.11 3.63
CA VAL A 38 2.96 1.27 3.99
C VAL A 38 2.06 1.93 2.95
N ASP A 39 1.08 2.69 3.43
CA ASP A 39 0.36 3.70 2.67
C ASP A 39 0.94 5.07 3.05
N PRO A 40 1.38 5.93 2.11
CA PRO A 40 2.00 7.22 2.45
C PRO A 40 1.09 8.25 3.13
N GLY A 41 -0.23 8.12 2.98
CA GLY A 41 -1.22 8.97 3.65
C GLY A 41 -1.68 10.19 2.85
N SER A 42 -0.80 11.18 2.62
CA SER A 42 -1.08 12.32 1.73
C SER A 42 0.19 13.07 1.33
N THR A 43 0.16 13.79 0.20
CA THR A 43 1.24 14.69 -0.23
C THR A 43 1.58 15.73 0.83
N GLY A 44 0.60 16.42 1.40
CA GLY A 44 0.83 17.40 2.47
C GLY A 44 1.49 16.79 3.71
N TYR A 45 1.13 15.56 4.08
CA TYR A 45 1.78 14.86 5.19
C TYR A 45 3.24 14.49 4.88
N ILE A 46 3.50 14.01 3.66
CA ILE A 46 4.87 13.71 3.20
C ILE A 46 5.73 14.98 3.26
N GLU A 47 5.19 16.11 2.82
CA GLU A 47 5.88 17.40 2.85
C GLU A 47 6.16 17.88 4.28
N ASP A 48 5.17 17.80 5.18
CA ASP A 48 5.33 18.15 6.61
C ASP A 48 6.39 17.29 7.31
N TYR A 49 6.48 16.00 6.97
CA TYR A 49 7.51 15.10 7.49
C TYR A 49 8.90 15.35 6.86
N GLY A 50 8.91 15.89 5.64
CA GLY A 50 10.07 16.08 4.76
C GLY A 50 10.22 14.94 3.76
N VAL A 51 10.13 15.26 2.46
CA VAL A 51 10.13 14.30 1.34
C VAL A 51 11.34 13.36 1.40
N GLU A 52 12.55 13.91 1.55
CA GLU A 52 13.79 13.13 1.58
C GLU A 52 13.84 12.21 2.80
N ARG A 53 13.39 12.71 3.96
CA ARG A 53 13.32 11.89 5.18
C ARG A 53 12.31 10.75 5.02
N TYR A 54 11.18 11.01 4.37
CA TYR A 54 10.18 10.00 4.06
C TYR A 54 10.74 8.94 3.12
N ARG A 55 11.47 9.35 2.07
CA ARG A 55 12.13 8.43 1.15
C ARG A 55 13.19 7.57 1.83
N GLU A 56 13.99 8.13 2.74
CA GLU A 56 14.94 7.33 3.53
C GLU A 56 14.23 6.27 4.37
N LEU A 57 13.09 6.61 4.97
CA LEU A 57 12.26 5.63 5.69
C LEU A 57 11.78 4.50 4.77
N LEU A 58 11.32 4.85 3.57
CA LEU A 58 10.79 3.89 2.60
C LEU A 58 11.82 2.89 2.08
N LYS A 59 13.12 3.19 2.13
CA LYS A 59 14.17 2.20 1.76
C LYS A 59 14.14 0.93 2.62
N HIS A 60 13.46 0.97 3.76
CA HIS A 60 13.35 -0.15 4.69
C HIS A 60 11.98 -0.85 4.64
N VAL A 61 11.05 -0.41 3.79
CA VAL A 61 9.74 -1.08 3.64
C VAL A 61 9.73 -2.02 2.45
N ASP A 62 8.86 -3.03 2.50
CA ASP A 62 8.77 -4.05 1.46
C ASP A 62 7.72 -3.69 0.40
N VAL A 63 6.62 -3.07 0.82
CA VAL A 63 5.50 -2.68 -0.06
C VAL A 63 5.07 -1.25 0.23
N CYS A 64 4.85 -0.44 -0.81
CA CYS A 64 4.29 0.89 -0.69
C CYS A 64 3.05 1.05 -1.60
N PHE A 65 2.00 1.69 -1.09
CA PHE A 65 0.71 1.88 -1.77
C PHE A 65 0.37 3.36 -2.05
N PRO A 66 1.21 4.13 -2.76
CA PRO A 66 0.89 5.52 -3.06
C PRO A 66 -0.29 5.64 -4.04
N ASN A 67 -0.97 6.77 -4.01
CA ASN A 67 -1.70 7.25 -5.19
C ASN A 67 -0.74 7.91 -6.21
N LEU A 68 -1.24 8.34 -7.37
CA LEU A 68 -0.41 8.99 -8.40
C LEU A 68 0.36 10.22 -7.87
N GLU A 69 -0.29 11.11 -7.13
CA GLU A 69 0.31 12.36 -6.65
C GLU A 69 1.44 12.08 -5.64
N GLU A 70 1.23 11.12 -4.75
CA GLU A 70 2.24 10.66 -3.79
C GLU A 70 3.40 9.96 -4.47
N ALA A 71 3.13 9.14 -5.50
CA ALA A 71 4.16 8.47 -6.29
C ALA A 71 5.02 9.50 -7.04
N GLU A 72 4.41 10.52 -7.64
CA GLU A 72 5.11 11.62 -8.33
C GLU A 72 5.99 12.43 -7.37
N LEU A 73 5.49 12.70 -6.16
CA LEU A 73 6.22 13.41 -5.11
C LEU A 73 7.43 12.60 -4.61
N LEU A 74 7.22 11.31 -4.33
CA LEU A 74 8.24 10.45 -3.71
C LEU A 74 9.23 9.84 -4.73
N ARG A 75 8.85 9.70 -6.00
CA ARG A 75 9.66 9.13 -7.11
C ARG A 75 10.32 7.81 -6.71
N LEU A 76 9.50 6.81 -6.44
CA LEU A 76 9.87 5.51 -5.83
C LEU A 76 10.10 4.40 -6.85
N GLU A 77 10.00 4.68 -8.14
CA GLU A 77 10.13 3.67 -9.20
C GLU A 77 11.48 2.96 -9.09
N GLY A 78 11.43 1.62 -9.00
CA GLY A 78 12.62 0.77 -8.84
C GLY A 78 13.34 0.90 -7.49
N GLN A 79 12.75 1.55 -6.48
CA GLN A 79 13.36 1.74 -5.15
C GLN A 79 12.86 0.76 -4.09
N LEU A 80 11.83 -0.03 -4.40
CA LEU A 80 11.14 -0.92 -3.47
C LEU A 80 11.01 -2.32 -4.05
N PRO A 81 10.94 -3.36 -3.20
CA PRO A 81 10.61 -4.71 -3.67
C PRO A 81 9.25 -4.77 -4.38
N LEU A 82 8.27 -3.99 -3.91
CA LEU A 82 6.96 -3.86 -4.54
C LEU A 82 6.38 -2.45 -4.34
N LEU A 83 6.11 -1.74 -5.43
CA LEU A 83 5.42 -0.45 -5.44
C LEU A 83 4.06 -0.62 -6.12
N VAL A 84 2.96 -0.30 -5.41
CA VAL A 84 1.60 -0.43 -5.94
C VAL A 84 0.94 0.93 -6.03
N ILE A 85 0.93 1.50 -7.22
CA ILE A 85 0.39 2.84 -7.48
C ILE A 85 -1.11 2.71 -7.79
N THR A 86 -1.94 3.34 -6.98
CA THR A 86 -3.39 3.41 -7.20
C THR A 86 -3.77 4.62 -8.04
N ASP A 87 -4.78 4.45 -8.89
CA ASP A 87 -5.20 5.43 -9.88
C ASP A 87 -6.73 5.53 -9.99
N GLY A 88 -7.41 5.52 -8.84
CA GLY A 88 -8.86 5.64 -8.75
C GLY A 88 -9.62 4.71 -9.70
N GLU A 89 -10.52 5.26 -10.50
CA GLU A 89 -11.32 4.51 -11.49
C GLU A 89 -10.51 3.88 -12.62
N ARG A 90 -9.25 4.29 -12.82
CA ARG A 90 -8.35 3.70 -13.83
C ARG A 90 -7.69 2.42 -13.33
N GLY A 91 -7.71 2.18 -12.01
CA GLY A 91 -7.28 0.94 -11.38
C GLY A 91 -5.97 1.09 -10.62
N ALA A 92 -5.02 0.18 -10.85
CA ALA A 92 -3.72 0.22 -10.17
C ALA A 92 -2.62 -0.45 -10.99
N THR A 93 -1.38 -0.03 -10.76
CA THR A 93 -0.16 -0.61 -11.33
C THR A 93 0.78 -1.05 -10.23
N ALA A 94 1.20 -2.32 -10.24
CA ALA A 94 2.26 -2.84 -9.40
C ALA A 94 3.57 -2.88 -10.18
N GLN A 95 4.64 -2.33 -9.62
CA GLN A 95 6.01 -2.43 -10.10
C GLN A 95 6.80 -3.31 -9.15
N LEU A 96 7.35 -4.40 -9.67
CA LEU A 96 8.17 -5.34 -8.92
C LEU A 96 9.64 -4.88 -8.92
N GLY A 97 10.42 -5.35 -7.94
CA GLY A 97 11.83 -4.99 -7.79
C GLY A 97 12.74 -5.42 -8.96
N ASP A 98 12.29 -6.31 -9.84
CA ASP A 98 12.97 -6.70 -11.07
C ASP A 98 12.58 -5.84 -12.30
N GLY A 99 11.67 -4.88 -12.11
CA GLY A 99 11.15 -3.99 -13.14
C GLY A 99 9.90 -4.50 -13.87
N GLU A 100 9.36 -5.67 -13.51
CA GLU A 100 8.08 -6.12 -14.08
C GLU A 100 6.92 -5.19 -13.65
N GLU A 101 6.06 -4.83 -14.61
CA GLU A 101 4.83 -4.09 -14.35
C GLU A 101 3.58 -4.97 -14.52
N LEU A 102 2.71 -4.95 -13.50
CA LEU A 102 1.40 -5.61 -13.52
C LEU A 102 0.30 -4.56 -13.37
N ARG A 103 -0.71 -4.60 -14.23
CA ARG A 103 -1.82 -3.62 -14.19
C ARG A 103 -3.16 -4.26 -13.89
N ALA A 104 -3.95 -3.72 -12.99
CA ALA A 104 -5.35 -4.09 -12.84
C ALA A 104 -6.22 -2.93 -13.35
N SER A 105 -7.11 -3.22 -14.29
CA SER A 105 -8.07 -2.23 -14.77
C SER A 105 -9.03 -1.85 -13.66
N GLY A 106 -9.30 -0.56 -13.53
CA GLY A 106 -10.29 -0.07 -12.57
C GLY A 106 -11.72 -0.49 -12.93
N LEU A 107 -12.62 -0.30 -11.95
CA LEU A 107 -14.05 -0.55 -12.11
C LEU A 107 -14.79 0.77 -11.95
N THR A 108 -15.51 1.19 -13.00
CA THR A 108 -16.39 2.34 -12.94
C THR A 108 -17.65 1.99 -12.15
N VAL A 109 -17.92 2.76 -11.10
CA VAL A 109 -19.07 2.61 -10.21
C VAL A 109 -19.66 3.99 -9.91
N ASP A 110 -20.93 4.03 -9.51
CA ASP A 110 -21.54 5.26 -9.01
C ASP A 110 -20.95 5.60 -7.63
N SER A 111 -20.02 6.55 -7.62
CA SER A 111 -19.30 6.98 -6.41
C SER A 111 -20.19 7.89 -5.55
N VAL A 112 -20.30 7.54 -4.26
CA VAL A 112 -21.03 8.28 -3.23
C VAL A 112 -20.06 9.01 -2.30
N ASP A 113 -19.03 8.31 -1.83
CA ASP A 113 -18.01 8.86 -0.92
C ASP A 113 -16.67 8.17 -1.16
N PRO A 114 -15.62 8.86 -1.65
CA PRO A 114 -14.33 8.24 -1.92
C PRO A 114 -13.54 7.88 -0.65
N THR A 115 -13.99 8.32 0.53
CA THR A 115 -13.27 8.14 1.79
C THR A 115 -13.09 6.65 2.09
N GLY A 116 -11.84 6.23 2.35
CA GLY A 116 -11.52 4.85 2.70
C GLY A 116 -11.33 3.90 1.50
N ALA A 117 -11.44 4.37 0.26
CA ALA A 117 -11.19 3.54 -0.92
C ALA A 117 -9.75 2.98 -0.95
N GLY A 118 -8.75 3.81 -0.61
CA GLY A 118 -7.35 3.40 -0.51
C GLY A 118 -7.11 2.37 0.61
N ASP A 119 -7.71 2.57 1.78
CA ASP A 119 -7.64 1.61 2.89
C ASP A 119 -8.31 0.27 2.52
N ALA A 120 -9.47 0.31 1.85
CA ALA A 120 -10.16 -0.89 1.37
C ALA A 120 -9.32 -1.64 0.33
N PHE A 121 -8.68 -0.89 -0.59
CA PHE A 121 -7.75 -1.45 -1.56
C PHE A 121 -6.57 -2.14 -0.85
N CYS A 122 -5.87 -1.44 0.05
CA CYS A 122 -4.70 -1.96 0.75
C CYS A 122 -5.06 -3.20 1.58
N GLY A 123 -6.17 -3.13 2.33
CA GLY A 123 -6.67 -4.24 3.13
C GLY A 123 -6.97 -5.48 2.30
N ALA A 124 -7.70 -5.33 1.19
CA ALA A 124 -8.03 -6.46 0.32
C ALA A 124 -6.82 -7.02 -0.42
N PHE A 125 -5.92 -6.16 -0.89
CA PHE A 125 -4.66 -6.57 -1.49
C PHE A 125 -3.84 -7.43 -0.52
N LEU A 126 -3.56 -6.89 0.67
CA LEU A 126 -2.68 -7.55 1.65
C LEU A 126 -3.33 -8.82 2.21
N ALA A 127 -4.65 -8.82 2.44
CA ALA A 127 -5.37 -10.02 2.86
C ALA A 127 -5.26 -11.11 1.79
N LYS A 128 -5.50 -10.77 0.51
CA LYS A 128 -5.44 -11.76 -0.57
C LYS A 128 -4.02 -12.28 -0.80
N PHE A 129 -3.03 -11.39 -0.76
CA PHE A 129 -1.62 -11.76 -0.88
C PHE A 129 -1.18 -12.71 0.27
N ALA A 130 -1.58 -12.41 1.51
CA ALA A 130 -1.28 -13.24 2.68
C ALA A 130 -1.97 -14.61 2.67
N GLU A 131 -3.20 -14.69 2.11
CA GLU A 131 -3.95 -15.93 1.90
C GLU A 131 -3.22 -16.85 0.91
N LEU A 132 -2.71 -16.30 -0.19
CA LEU A 132 -1.96 -17.04 -1.21
C LEU A 132 -0.61 -17.55 -0.70
N GLY A 133 -0.05 -16.93 0.34
CA GLY A 133 1.22 -17.34 0.95
C GLY A 133 2.42 -17.15 0.02
N ALA A 134 2.31 -16.21 -0.93
CA ALA A 134 3.28 -15.98 -1.97
C ALA A 134 4.40 -15.02 -1.55
N GLY A 135 5.52 -15.05 -2.28
CA GLY A 135 6.61 -14.08 -2.15
C GLY A 135 6.37 -12.84 -3.00
N LEU A 136 7.14 -11.77 -2.76
CA LEU A 136 7.05 -10.51 -3.53
C LEU A 136 7.52 -10.63 -4.99
N ASN A 137 8.06 -11.77 -5.38
CA ASN A 137 8.43 -12.11 -6.75
C ASN A 137 7.41 -13.02 -7.45
N ASP A 138 6.25 -13.29 -6.83
CA ASP A 138 5.18 -14.08 -7.43
C ASP A 138 4.19 -13.16 -8.16
N SER A 139 4.47 -12.91 -9.44
CA SER A 139 3.67 -12.03 -10.29
C SER A 139 2.21 -12.50 -10.42
N ALA A 140 1.96 -13.81 -10.39
CA ALA A 140 0.60 -14.35 -10.46
C ALA A 140 -0.19 -14.02 -9.18
N ALA A 141 0.44 -14.21 -8.01
CA ALA A 141 -0.19 -13.86 -6.73
C ALA A 141 -0.41 -12.35 -6.59
N ILE A 142 0.57 -11.53 -6.97
CA ILE A 142 0.46 -10.07 -6.96
C ILE A 142 -0.69 -9.63 -7.87
N LYS A 143 -0.80 -10.21 -9.07
CA LYS A 143 -1.91 -9.89 -9.99
C LYS A 143 -3.28 -10.19 -9.40
N VAL A 144 -3.43 -11.32 -8.70
CA VAL A 144 -4.69 -11.69 -8.02
C VAL A 144 -4.99 -10.71 -6.88
N ALA A 145 -3.99 -10.37 -6.07
CA ALA A 145 -4.12 -9.39 -4.99
C ALA A 145 -4.48 -7.99 -5.52
N LEU A 146 -3.88 -7.58 -6.64
CA LEU A 146 -4.14 -6.29 -7.29
C LEU A 146 -5.60 -6.17 -7.74
N ASN A 147 -6.14 -7.21 -8.38
CA ASN A 147 -7.56 -7.25 -8.76
C ASN A 147 -8.49 -7.23 -7.54
N ALA A 148 -8.12 -7.91 -6.45
CA ALA A 148 -8.90 -7.89 -5.21
C ALA A 148 -8.92 -6.49 -4.57
N GLY A 149 -7.77 -5.79 -4.58
CA GLY A 149 -7.65 -4.41 -4.13
C GLY A 149 -8.57 -3.48 -4.94
N VAL A 150 -8.51 -3.53 -6.27
CA VAL A 150 -9.38 -2.71 -7.13
C VAL A 150 -10.86 -2.97 -6.85
N ALA A 151 -11.26 -4.23 -6.75
CA ALA A 151 -12.66 -4.59 -6.47
C ALA A 151 -13.15 -4.04 -5.11
N ALA A 152 -12.31 -4.11 -4.08
CA ALA A 152 -12.63 -3.60 -2.75
C ALA A 152 -12.70 -2.06 -2.71
N GLY A 153 -11.73 -1.38 -3.33
CA GLY A 153 -11.73 0.08 -3.45
C GLY A 153 -12.96 0.60 -4.19
N ALA A 154 -13.31 -0.03 -5.32
CA ALA A 154 -14.51 0.30 -6.06
C ALA A 154 -15.79 0.04 -5.24
N LYS A 155 -15.86 -1.06 -4.47
CA LYS A 155 -17.03 -1.31 -3.61
C LYS A 155 -17.13 -0.25 -2.50
N ALA A 156 -16.02 0.14 -1.89
CA ALA A 156 -15.99 1.08 -0.77
C ALA A 156 -16.61 2.43 -1.13
N VAL A 157 -16.38 2.93 -2.34
CA VAL A 157 -16.88 4.25 -2.73
C VAL A 157 -18.40 4.33 -2.96
N THR A 158 -19.09 3.20 -3.03
CA THR A 158 -20.54 3.14 -3.30
C THR A 158 -21.41 3.41 -2.07
N THR A 159 -20.81 3.57 -0.90
CA THR A 159 -21.52 3.77 0.37
C THR A 159 -20.88 4.92 1.16
N LEU A 160 -21.68 5.64 1.95
CA LEU A 160 -21.20 6.75 2.77
C LEU A 160 -20.28 6.27 3.92
N GLY A 161 -19.13 6.93 4.08
CA GLY A 161 -18.17 6.74 5.16
C GLY A 161 -17.13 5.63 4.92
N ALA A 162 -15.97 5.75 5.57
CA ALA A 162 -14.79 4.88 5.38
C ALA A 162 -14.97 3.40 5.79
N ARG A 163 -16.06 3.05 6.48
CA ARG A 163 -16.37 1.69 6.93
C ARG A 163 -17.85 1.39 6.68
N PRO A 164 -18.25 1.23 5.41
CA PRO A 164 -19.62 0.86 5.12
C PRO A 164 -19.89 -0.56 5.63
N SER A 165 -21.12 -0.81 6.10
CA SER A 165 -21.55 -2.14 6.52
C SER A 165 -21.46 -3.11 5.34
N LEU A 166 -20.44 -3.97 5.33
CA LEU A 166 -20.20 -4.99 4.31
C LEU A 166 -21.24 -6.10 4.32
#